data_AF-A0A0S8E920-F1
#
_entry.id   AF-A0A0S8E920-F1
#
_cell.length_a   1.000
_cell.length_b   1.000
_cell.length_c   1.000
_cell.angle_alpha   90.00
_cell.angle_beta   90.00
_cell.angle_gamma   90.00
#
_symmetry.space_group_name_H-M   'P 1'
#
loop_
_entity.id
_entity.type
_entity.pdbx_description
1 polymer ?
#
loop_
_entity_poly.entity_id
_entity_poly.type
_entity_poly.pdbx_seq_one_letter_code
_entity_poly.pdbx_strand_id
1 'polypeptide(L)'
;MDYQLQELAGLLPEADVTEAPAGLDPVVWAAFIPKDNALTRRRVELGRKLYFDTRLSRDGTVSCATCHDVTRGFTDQRKVSEGIKDQVGQRNAPTVLNTALLETLFLDGRSPTLDHQAKMPILNPIEMGMPDEAAAVEADLAYRKAFKEAYGRGVNYEDIGRAIGAFERTLVFIDSPFRRFLGGDARAVSADARAGWALFNGKARCVTCHPVNLSNPLGTDNRFHNIGVSARHQNFESLARRALKALGEDPSEKKLDELALATEMSELGRFMVTKNRSDIGAFRTSMLLNVGITPPYMHDGSLPTLWDVMDHYNKGGEPNPFLDGGMEPLALTETEIHQMVAFLFSLTDVRLAAENRRQFAFQKAAAQKSREFRDPDTAFRRKLAFEDRVMGGKSADK
;
A
#
# COMPACT_ATOMS: atom_id res chain seq x y z
N MET A 1 4.79 22.48 4.78
CA MET A 1 3.51 22.05 5.40
C MET A 1 2.32 22.76 4.76
N ASP A 2 2.33 24.10 4.68
CA ASP A 2 1.20 24.90 4.15
C ASP A 2 0.72 24.49 2.76
N TYR A 3 1.64 24.15 1.85
CA TYR A 3 1.29 23.69 0.50
C TYR A 3 0.48 22.37 0.53
N GLN A 4 0.86 21.40 1.36
CA GLN A 4 0.10 20.15 1.52
C GLN A 4 -1.29 20.40 2.11
N LEU A 5 -1.41 21.34 3.06
CA LEU A 5 -2.70 21.72 3.64
C LEU A 5 -3.61 22.40 2.62
N GLN A 6 -3.05 23.23 1.73
CA GLN A 6 -3.79 23.84 0.63
C GLN A 6 -4.27 22.78 -0.38
N GLU A 7 -3.41 21.84 -0.75
CA GLU A 7 -3.78 20.72 -1.63
C GLU A 7 -4.89 19.86 -1.00
N LEU A 8 -4.75 19.53 0.28
CA LEU A 8 -5.74 18.75 1.04
C LEU A 8 -7.10 19.44 1.03
N ALA A 9 -7.14 20.76 1.25
CA ALA A 9 -8.39 21.53 1.25
C ALA A 9 -9.10 21.49 -0.12
N GLY A 10 -8.34 21.38 -1.22
CA GLY A 10 -8.89 21.18 -2.57
C GLY A 10 -9.43 19.76 -2.80
N LEU A 11 -8.78 18.74 -2.23
CA LEU A 11 -9.16 17.33 -2.38
C LEU A 11 -10.32 16.91 -1.47
N LEU A 12 -10.43 17.53 -0.29
CA LEU A 12 -11.44 17.27 0.73
C LEU A 12 -12.05 18.61 1.20
N PRO A 13 -12.94 19.22 0.39
CA PRO A 13 -13.77 20.33 0.87
C PRO A 13 -14.58 19.86 2.08
N GLU A 14 -14.91 20.75 3.04
CA GLU A 14 -15.51 20.39 4.34
C GLU A 14 -16.53 19.23 4.22
N ALA A 15 -16.07 18.02 4.51
CA ALA A 15 -16.85 16.82 4.33
C ALA A 15 -17.80 16.67 5.52
N ASP A 16 -19.05 16.33 5.23
CA ASP A 16 -19.99 15.95 6.28
C ASP A 16 -19.55 14.60 6.86
N VAL A 17 -18.96 14.64 8.06
CA VAL A 17 -18.49 13.47 8.78
C VAL A 17 -19.62 12.65 9.41
N THR A 18 -20.87 13.11 9.30
CA THR A 18 -22.05 12.40 9.79
C THR A 18 -22.66 11.46 8.76
N GLU A 19 -22.32 11.65 7.48
CA GLU A 19 -22.81 10.85 6.38
C GLU A 19 -21.74 9.92 5.82
N ALA A 20 -22.18 8.87 5.12
CA ALA A 20 -21.25 8.00 4.41
C ALA A 20 -20.64 8.71 3.19
N PRO A 21 -19.36 8.48 2.88
CA PRO A 21 -18.75 8.97 1.66
C PRO A 21 -19.55 8.55 0.43
N ALA A 22 -19.65 9.44 -0.56
CA ALA A 22 -20.35 9.16 -1.80
C ALA A 22 -19.85 7.86 -2.46
N GLY A 23 -20.78 6.96 -2.78
CA GLY A 23 -20.46 5.65 -3.35
C GLY A 23 -20.23 4.54 -2.33
N LEU A 24 -20.32 4.81 -1.02
CA LEU A 24 -20.41 3.76 0.00
C LEU A 24 -21.83 3.65 0.53
N ASP A 25 -22.28 2.42 0.75
CA ASP A 25 -23.54 2.16 1.44
C ASP A 25 -23.44 2.62 2.90
N PRO A 26 -24.41 3.38 3.44
CA PRO A 26 -24.34 3.89 4.81
C PRO A 26 -24.23 2.81 5.90
N VAL A 27 -24.86 1.65 5.71
CA VAL A 27 -24.80 0.54 6.68
C VAL A 27 -23.41 -0.08 6.66
N VAL A 28 -22.85 -0.28 5.47
CA VAL A 28 -21.47 -0.77 5.30
C VAL A 28 -20.46 0.22 5.88
N TRP A 29 -20.62 1.52 5.60
CA TRP A 29 -19.74 2.56 6.14
C TRP A 29 -19.76 2.58 7.67
N ALA A 30 -20.94 2.51 8.28
CA ALA A 30 -21.08 2.47 9.74
C ALA A 30 -20.34 1.26 10.37
N ALA A 31 -20.17 0.15 9.64
CA ALA A 31 -19.39 -0.99 10.11
C ALA A 31 -17.87 -0.74 10.15
N PHE A 32 -17.36 0.17 9.32
CA PHE A 32 -15.94 0.59 9.32
C PHE A 32 -15.61 1.64 10.40
N ILE A 33 -16.63 2.28 10.99
CA ILE A 33 -16.43 3.25 12.07
C ILE A 33 -16.44 2.52 13.43
N PRO A 34 -15.36 2.55 14.21
CA PRO A 34 -15.34 1.91 15.53
C PRO A 34 -16.37 2.54 16.47
N LYS A 35 -17.12 1.70 17.18
CA LYS A 35 -18.15 2.15 18.13
C LYS A 35 -17.58 3.05 19.24
N ASP A 36 -16.35 2.78 19.66
CA ASP A 36 -15.66 3.52 20.72
C ASP A 36 -14.81 4.69 20.18
N ASN A 37 -14.78 4.88 18.87
CA ASN A 37 -14.14 6.02 18.20
C ASN A 37 -15.01 6.58 17.06
N ALA A 38 -16.24 6.97 17.41
CA ALA A 38 -17.17 7.65 16.49
C ALA A 38 -16.50 8.83 15.75
N LEU A 39 -16.82 8.96 14.47
CA LEU A 39 -16.34 10.04 13.61
C LEU A 39 -17.10 11.34 13.95
N THR A 40 -16.38 12.34 14.47
CA THR A 40 -16.97 13.66 14.78
C THR A 40 -16.07 14.76 14.25
N ARG A 41 -16.63 15.93 13.92
CA ARG A 41 -15.86 17.06 13.37
C ARG A 41 -14.68 17.43 14.26
N ARG A 42 -14.89 17.44 15.59
CA ARG A 42 -13.83 17.75 16.57
C ARG A 42 -12.69 16.73 16.58
N ARG A 43 -13.00 15.43 16.48
CA ARG A 43 -11.98 14.37 16.42
C ARG A 43 -11.21 14.40 15.12
N VAL A 44 -11.90 14.60 14.00
CA VAL A 44 -11.28 14.76 12.67
C VAL A 44 -10.38 15.98 12.63
N GLU A 45 -10.83 17.13 13.14
CA GLU A 45 -10.02 18.36 13.18
C GLU A 45 -8.79 18.22 14.08
N LEU A 46 -8.91 17.54 15.22
CA LEU A 46 -7.77 17.22 16.09
C LEU A 46 -6.79 16.28 15.38
N GLY A 47 -7.30 15.20 14.78
CA GLY A 47 -6.49 14.25 14.00
C GLY A 47 -5.74 14.89 12.86
N ARG A 48 -6.40 15.78 12.12
CA ARG A 48 -5.79 16.54 11.04
C ARG A 48 -4.65 17.40 11.58
N LYS A 49 -4.83 18.08 12.72
CA LYS A 49 -3.74 18.86 13.32
C LYS A 49 -2.53 17.98 13.65
N LEU A 50 -2.77 16.83 14.30
CA LEU A 50 -1.72 15.88 14.68
C LEU A 50 -0.99 15.27 13.48
N TYR A 51 -1.71 14.92 12.40
CA TYR A 51 -1.14 14.33 11.19
C TYR A 51 -0.05 15.21 10.54
N PHE A 52 -0.21 16.53 10.62
CA PHE A 52 0.73 17.51 10.07
C PHE A 52 1.67 18.12 11.14
N ASP A 53 1.63 17.64 12.39
CA ASP A 53 2.41 18.20 13.49
C ASP A 53 3.73 17.43 13.67
N THR A 54 4.86 18.13 13.56
CA THR A 54 6.17 17.50 13.74
C THR A 54 6.56 17.30 15.20
N ARG A 55 5.81 17.87 16.16
CA ARG A 55 6.10 17.70 17.59
C ARG A 55 5.93 16.27 18.07
N LEU A 56 5.20 15.44 17.33
CA LEU A 56 5.11 14.01 17.60
C LEU A 56 6.40 13.25 17.26
N SER A 57 7.37 13.84 16.53
CA SER A 57 8.71 13.26 16.42
C SER A 57 9.65 13.82 17.47
N ARG A 58 10.57 12.96 17.94
CA ARG A 58 11.50 13.27 19.02
C ARG A 58 12.37 14.50 18.76
N ASP A 59 12.71 14.76 17.50
CA ASP A 59 13.55 15.88 17.08
C ASP A 59 12.77 17.02 16.41
N GLY A 60 11.44 16.92 16.32
CA GLY A 60 10.59 17.95 15.70
C GLY A 60 10.68 18.02 14.17
N THR A 61 11.26 17.03 13.49
CA THR A 61 11.50 17.04 12.03
C THR A 61 10.50 16.23 11.20
N VAL A 62 9.79 15.27 11.79
CA VAL A 62 8.94 14.30 11.09
C VAL A 62 7.49 14.40 11.58
N SER A 63 6.55 14.32 10.64
CA SER A 63 5.11 14.14 10.90
C SER A 63 4.58 13.02 10.01
N CYS A 64 3.31 12.61 10.18
CA CYS A 64 2.69 11.64 9.26
C CYS A 64 2.78 12.14 7.81
N ALA A 65 2.55 13.44 7.59
CA ALA A 65 2.62 14.10 6.30
C ALA A 65 4.03 14.19 5.66
N THR A 66 5.09 13.85 6.41
CA THR A 66 6.45 13.76 5.87
C THR A 66 6.59 12.52 4.98
N CYS A 67 6.07 11.37 5.45
CA CYS A 67 6.12 10.09 4.71
C CYS A 67 4.86 9.85 3.86
N HIS A 68 3.75 10.48 4.23
CA HIS A 68 2.46 10.36 3.56
C HIS A 68 2.02 11.73 3.01
N ASP A 69 2.80 12.24 2.04
CA ASP A 69 2.65 13.58 1.49
C ASP A 69 1.41 13.68 0.58
N VAL A 70 0.53 14.62 0.90
CA VAL A 70 -0.74 14.87 0.18
C VAL A 70 -0.51 15.07 -1.33
N THR A 71 0.58 15.71 -1.71
CA THR A 71 0.90 16.12 -3.08
C THR A 71 1.50 14.97 -3.92
N ARG A 72 1.68 13.82 -3.29
CA ARG A 72 2.32 12.62 -3.83
C ARG A 72 1.45 11.38 -3.64
N GLY A 73 0.13 11.55 -3.70
CA GLY A 73 -0.82 10.45 -3.50
C GLY A 73 -0.79 9.89 -2.07
N PHE A 74 -0.46 10.74 -1.08
CA PHE A 74 -0.30 10.36 0.33
C PHE A 74 0.78 9.29 0.55
N THR A 75 1.86 9.39 -0.21
CA THR A 75 3.12 8.64 -0.07
C THR A 75 4.29 9.62 -0.11
N ASP A 76 5.52 9.16 0.07
CA ASP A 76 6.71 9.99 -0.11
C ASP A 76 7.30 9.89 -1.53
N GLN A 77 6.82 8.94 -2.33
CA GLN A 77 7.37 8.52 -3.62
C GLN A 77 8.87 8.18 -3.57
N ARG A 78 9.31 7.58 -2.46
CA ARG A 78 10.67 7.07 -2.28
C ARG A 78 10.66 5.54 -2.28
N LYS A 79 11.81 4.95 -2.59
CA LYS A 79 11.98 3.49 -2.46
C LYS A 79 11.63 3.02 -1.04
N VAL A 80 12.20 3.70 -0.07
CA VAL A 80 11.98 3.50 1.36
C VAL A 80 11.99 4.87 2.05
N SER A 81 11.20 4.99 3.10
CA SER A 81 11.02 6.26 3.81
C SER A 81 12.23 6.63 4.66
N GLU A 82 12.40 7.92 4.84
CA GLU A 82 13.41 8.55 5.67
C GLU A 82 12.70 9.17 6.89
N GLY A 83 13.05 8.72 8.10
CA GLY A 83 12.52 9.25 9.35
C GLY A 83 13.52 10.14 10.08
N ILE A 84 13.43 10.17 11.41
CA ILE A 84 14.27 11.05 12.23
C ILE A 84 15.78 10.80 12.00
N LYS A 85 16.55 11.89 11.98
CA LYS A 85 18.01 11.87 11.75
C LYS A 85 18.41 11.17 10.44
N ASP A 86 17.61 11.35 9.40
CA ASP A 86 17.83 10.80 8.06
C ASP A 86 17.94 9.25 8.05
N GLN A 87 17.38 8.58 9.06
CA GLN A 87 17.38 7.12 9.14
C GLN A 87 16.43 6.55 8.10
N VAL A 88 16.88 5.52 7.37
CA VAL A 88 16.13 4.93 6.27
C VAL A 88 15.60 3.55 6.68
N GLY A 89 14.30 3.33 6.45
CA GLY A 89 13.66 2.04 6.70
C GLY A 89 13.90 1.00 5.60
N GLN A 90 13.26 -0.15 5.75
CA GLN A 90 13.34 -1.28 4.83
C GLN A 90 12.07 -1.49 4.02
N ARG A 91 11.06 -0.62 4.19
CA ARG A 91 9.78 -0.71 3.49
C ARG A 91 9.40 0.61 2.82
N ASN A 92 8.75 0.49 1.68
CA ASN A 92 8.05 1.59 1.02
C ASN A 92 6.85 2.02 1.88
N ALA A 93 6.61 3.32 2.02
CA ALA A 93 5.43 3.85 2.70
C ALA A 93 4.20 3.72 1.79
N PRO A 94 3.22 2.87 2.13
CA PRO A 94 1.99 2.77 1.36
C PRO A 94 1.16 4.06 1.50
N THR A 95 0.23 4.28 0.57
CA THR A 95 -0.70 5.41 0.67
C THR A 95 -1.62 5.27 1.89
N VAL A 96 -1.96 6.39 2.54
CA VAL A 96 -3.03 6.42 3.57
C VAL A 96 -4.44 6.60 2.98
N LEU A 97 -4.56 6.78 1.66
CA LEU A 97 -5.86 6.83 1.00
C LEU A 97 -6.60 5.49 1.18
N ASN A 98 -7.88 5.56 1.55
CA ASN A 98 -8.78 4.41 1.70
C ASN A 98 -8.34 3.34 2.73
N THR A 99 -7.33 3.60 3.57
CA THR A 99 -6.83 2.59 4.53
C THR A 99 -7.86 2.20 5.58
N ALA A 100 -8.85 3.06 5.85
CA ALA A 100 -10.00 2.77 6.68
C ALA A 100 -10.86 1.57 6.19
N LEU A 101 -10.73 1.20 4.92
CA LEU A 101 -11.47 0.09 4.31
C LEU A 101 -10.69 -1.23 4.30
N LEU A 102 -9.46 -1.24 4.83
CA LEU A 102 -8.61 -2.43 4.92
C LEU A 102 -8.92 -3.24 6.18
N GLU A 103 -8.74 -4.56 6.10
CA GLU A 103 -8.94 -5.46 7.25
C GLU A 103 -7.79 -5.40 8.25
N THR A 104 -6.55 -5.19 7.77
CA THR A 104 -5.35 -5.02 8.60
C THR A 104 -4.42 -3.97 8.01
N LEU A 105 -3.59 -3.38 8.86
CA LEU A 105 -2.69 -2.29 8.51
C LEU A 105 -1.23 -2.72 8.64
N PHE A 106 -0.36 -1.95 7.98
CA PHE A 106 0.96 -2.35 7.52
C PHE A 106 0.95 -3.46 6.46
N LEU A 107 2.08 -3.61 5.77
CA LEU A 107 2.25 -4.58 4.69
C LEU A 107 2.28 -6.03 5.19
N ASP A 108 2.63 -6.26 6.46
CA ASP A 108 2.58 -7.57 7.14
C ASP A 108 1.31 -7.76 7.98
N GLY A 109 0.40 -6.78 7.98
CA GLY A 109 -0.87 -6.86 8.69
C GLY A 109 -0.73 -6.94 10.22
N ARG A 110 0.38 -6.45 10.78
CA ARG A 110 0.63 -6.53 12.23
C ARG A 110 -0.33 -5.68 13.06
N SER A 111 -0.89 -4.63 12.47
CA SER A 111 -1.85 -3.77 13.17
C SER A 111 -3.29 -4.13 12.80
N PRO A 112 -4.17 -4.40 13.79
CA PRO A 112 -5.55 -4.79 13.54
C PRO A 112 -6.48 -3.62 13.21
N THR A 113 -6.08 -2.38 13.53
CA THR A 113 -6.92 -1.20 13.29
C THR A 113 -6.09 0.02 12.91
N LEU A 114 -6.75 1.00 12.30
CA LEU A 114 -6.13 2.28 11.94
C LEU A 114 -5.72 3.08 13.19
N ASP A 115 -6.57 3.14 14.22
CA ASP A 115 -6.27 3.85 15.47
C ASP A 115 -5.05 3.26 16.18
N HIS A 116 -4.90 1.94 16.09
CA HIS A 116 -3.73 1.23 16.59
C HIS A 116 -2.49 1.56 15.76
N GLN A 117 -2.59 1.47 14.43
CA GLN A 117 -1.46 1.71 13.52
C GLN A 117 -0.93 3.14 13.64
N ALA A 118 -1.81 4.14 13.75
CA ALA A 118 -1.45 5.55 13.80
C ALA A 118 -0.54 5.92 14.99
N LYS A 119 -0.54 5.10 16.06
CA LYS A 119 0.35 5.30 17.21
C LYS A 119 1.75 4.74 16.96
N MET A 120 1.87 3.63 16.23
CA MET A 120 3.12 2.87 16.18
C MET A 120 4.32 3.69 15.65
N PRO A 121 4.18 4.48 14.56
CA PRO A 121 5.30 5.28 14.04
C PRO A 121 5.85 6.31 15.02
N ILE A 122 5.03 6.78 15.96
CA ILE A 122 5.40 7.77 16.97
C ILE A 122 6.59 7.25 17.80
N LEU A 123 6.56 5.96 18.20
CA LEU A 123 7.59 5.35 19.04
C LEU A 123 8.68 4.64 18.25
N ASN A 124 8.47 4.36 16.97
CA ASN A 124 9.46 3.63 16.18
C ASN A 124 10.74 4.46 16.03
N PRO A 125 11.92 3.94 16.41
CA PRO A 125 13.17 4.70 16.50
C PRO A 125 13.73 5.19 15.17
N ILE A 126 13.28 4.62 14.04
CA ILE A 126 13.69 5.03 12.70
C ILE A 126 12.61 5.83 11.96
N GLU A 127 11.41 5.97 12.54
CA GLU A 127 10.34 6.81 11.99
C GLU A 127 10.25 8.13 12.75
N MET A 128 9.48 8.23 13.84
CA MET A 128 9.33 9.47 14.63
C MET A 128 10.10 9.44 15.97
N GLY A 129 10.38 8.23 16.48
CA GLY A 129 11.39 7.95 17.52
C GLY A 129 11.18 8.54 18.91
N MET A 130 9.94 8.84 19.31
CA MET A 130 9.63 9.14 20.71
C MET A 130 10.05 7.98 21.62
N PRO A 131 10.65 8.25 22.79
CA PRO A 131 11.20 7.20 23.65
C PRO A 131 10.11 6.29 24.26
N ASP A 132 8.96 6.88 24.59
CA ASP A 132 7.81 6.23 25.21
C ASP A 132 6.52 7.05 25.02
N GLU A 133 5.40 6.47 25.44
CA GLU A 133 4.06 7.08 25.34
C GLU A 133 3.94 8.38 26.14
N ALA A 134 4.65 8.50 27.27
CA ALA A 134 4.58 9.68 28.13
C ALA A 134 5.21 10.89 27.45
N ALA A 135 6.34 10.70 26.77
CA ALA A 135 6.98 11.73 25.96
C ALA A 135 6.08 12.18 24.79
N ALA A 136 5.39 11.25 24.13
CA ALA A 136 4.42 11.58 23.08
C ALA A 136 3.25 12.42 23.62
N VAL A 137 2.72 12.07 24.80
CA VAL A 137 1.65 12.84 25.46
C VAL A 137 2.11 14.24 25.88
N GLU A 138 3.34 14.36 26.39
CA GLU A 138 3.92 15.66 26.80
C GLU A 138 4.05 16.62 25.61
N ALA A 139 4.46 16.10 24.43
CA ALA A 139 4.59 16.89 23.21
C ALA A 139 3.27 17.54 22.75
N ASP A 140 2.14 16.90 23.06
CA ASP A 140 0.80 17.29 22.62
C ASP A 140 0.00 18.09 23.66
N LEU A 141 0.60 18.48 24.78
CA LEU A 141 -0.12 19.25 25.81
C LEU A 141 -0.65 20.60 25.32
N ALA A 142 -0.12 21.13 24.21
CA ALA A 142 -0.69 22.28 23.52
C ALA A 142 -2.14 22.03 23.03
N TYR A 143 -2.54 20.78 22.81
CA TYR A 143 -3.86 20.36 22.35
C TYR A 143 -4.82 19.96 23.47
N ARG A 144 -4.48 20.14 24.76
CA ARG A 144 -5.33 19.79 25.92
C ARG A 144 -6.80 20.20 25.76
N LYS A 145 -7.05 21.43 25.29
CA LYS A 145 -8.41 21.92 25.04
C LYS A 145 -9.12 21.11 23.95
N ALA A 146 -8.46 20.85 22.83
CA ALA A 146 -9.02 20.08 21.72
C ALA A 146 -9.31 18.63 22.13
N PHE A 147 -8.43 17.98 22.90
CA PHE A 147 -8.69 16.64 23.46
C PHE A 147 -9.90 16.64 24.40
N LYS A 148 -10.01 17.63 25.29
CA LYS A 148 -11.16 17.76 26.19
C LYS A 148 -12.47 17.95 25.41
N GLU A 149 -12.45 18.70 24.32
CA GLU A 149 -13.62 18.95 23.47
C GLU A 149 -14.01 17.77 22.59
N ALA A 150 -13.03 16.96 22.14
CA ALA A 150 -13.22 15.82 21.23
C ALA A 150 -13.51 14.49 21.95
N TYR A 151 -12.93 14.28 23.13
CA TYR A 151 -12.99 13.02 23.88
C TYR A 151 -13.50 13.17 25.32
N GLY A 152 -13.69 14.40 25.81
CA GLY A 152 -14.16 14.64 27.18
C GLY A 152 -13.09 14.41 28.27
N ARG A 153 -11.85 14.10 27.89
CA ARG A 153 -10.74 13.79 28.79
C ARG A 153 -9.43 14.47 28.35
N GLY A 154 -8.39 14.36 29.18
CA GLY A 154 -7.07 14.92 28.89
C GLY A 154 -6.34 14.18 27.78
N VAL A 155 -5.22 14.74 27.33
CA VAL A 155 -4.32 14.11 26.35
C VAL A 155 -3.86 12.76 26.89
N ASN A 156 -3.95 11.73 26.06
CA ASN A 156 -3.46 10.39 26.35
C ASN A 156 -3.10 9.71 25.02
N TYR A 157 -2.23 8.71 25.11
CA TYR A 157 -1.63 8.10 23.93
C TYR A 157 -2.65 7.37 23.03
N GLU A 158 -3.66 6.74 23.63
CA GLU A 158 -4.75 6.10 22.88
C GLU A 158 -5.54 7.12 22.03
N ASP A 159 -5.87 8.27 22.61
CA ASP A 159 -6.64 9.29 21.89
C ASP A 159 -5.83 10.03 20.81
N ILE A 160 -4.49 10.05 20.90
CA ILE A 160 -3.61 10.54 19.82
C ILE A 160 -3.84 9.66 18.58
N GLY A 161 -3.70 8.34 18.72
CA GLY A 161 -3.96 7.38 17.65
C GLY A 161 -5.39 7.44 17.11
N ARG A 162 -6.38 7.47 18.02
CA ARG A 162 -7.81 7.60 17.64
C ARG A 162 -8.11 8.88 16.88
N ALA A 163 -7.47 9.99 17.23
CA ALA A 163 -7.66 11.27 16.54
C ALA A 163 -7.08 11.20 15.12
N ILE A 164 -5.82 10.78 14.97
CA ILE A 164 -5.18 10.62 13.66
C ILE A 164 -5.99 9.67 12.78
N GLY A 165 -6.37 8.50 13.31
CA GLY A 165 -7.21 7.55 12.61
C GLY A 165 -8.59 8.12 12.25
N ALA A 166 -9.18 9.01 13.07
CA ALA A 166 -10.43 9.69 12.72
C ALA A 166 -10.24 10.61 11.50
N PHE A 167 -9.12 11.32 11.40
CA PHE A 167 -8.79 12.10 10.20
C PHE A 167 -8.57 11.20 8.99
N GLU A 168 -7.79 10.12 9.11
CA GLU A 168 -7.50 9.21 8.00
C GLU A 168 -8.76 8.50 7.48
N ARG A 169 -9.77 8.25 8.32
CA ARG A 169 -11.10 7.78 7.88
C ARG A 169 -11.82 8.74 6.94
N THR A 170 -11.43 10.01 6.88
CA THR A 170 -11.99 10.96 5.90
C THR A 170 -11.31 10.86 4.53
N LEU A 171 -10.17 10.17 4.43
CA LEU A 171 -9.38 10.04 3.19
C LEU A 171 -9.95 8.95 2.27
N VAL A 172 -11.24 9.02 1.96
CA VAL A 172 -11.94 8.08 1.07
C VAL A 172 -11.95 8.60 -0.36
N PHE A 173 -11.22 7.91 -1.25
CA PHE A 173 -10.96 8.23 -2.65
C PHE A 173 -11.29 7.05 -3.56
N ILE A 174 -12.58 6.89 -3.86
CA ILE A 174 -13.16 5.73 -4.56
C ILE A 174 -13.90 6.09 -5.87
N ASP A 175 -13.98 7.38 -6.25
CA ASP A 175 -14.64 7.80 -7.50
C ASP A 175 -13.65 7.78 -8.66
N SER A 176 -13.48 6.60 -9.29
CA SER A 176 -12.58 6.40 -10.41
C SER A 176 -13.33 6.24 -11.75
N PRO A 177 -12.68 6.57 -12.88
CA PRO A 177 -13.23 6.27 -14.21
C PRO A 177 -13.61 4.80 -14.38
N PHE A 178 -12.81 3.87 -13.84
CA PHE A 178 -13.14 2.45 -13.89
C PHE A 178 -14.39 2.09 -13.10
N ARG A 179 -14.62 2.71 -11.94
CA ARG A 179 -15.86 2.51 -11.18
C ARG A 179 -17.08 2.93 -11.97
N ARG A 180 -17.01 4.06 -12.68
CA ARG A 180 -18.10 4.53 -13.57
C ARG A 180 -18.32 3.57 -14.74
N PHE A 181 -17.25 3.00 -15.28
CA PHE A 181 -17.33 1.93 -16.27
C PHE A 181 -18.06 0.69 -15.75
N LEU A 182 -17.76 0.24 -14.52
CA LEU A 182 -18.52 -0.85 -13.87
C LEU A 182 -19.99 -0.49 -13.63
N GLY A 183 -20.29 0.80 -13.45
CA GLY A 183 -21.64 1.35 -13.35
C GLY A 183 -22.38 1.50 -14.69
N GLY A 184 -21.77 1.12 -15.82
CA GLY A 184 -22.40 1.12 -17.15
C GLY A 184 -21.95 2.25 -18.09
N ASP A 185 -21.10 3.18 -17.65
CA ASP A 185 -20.54 4.19 -18.54
C ASP A 185 -19.36 3.63 -19.34
N ALA A 186 -19.66 3.01 -20.49
CA ALA A 186 -18.65 2.43 -21.39
C ALA A 186 -17.58 3.43 -21.86
N ARG A 187 -17.87 4.74 -21.81
CA ARG A 187 -16.96 5.82 -22.25
C ARG A 187 -16.07 6.37 -21.14
N ALA A 188 -16.28 5.93 -19.89
CA ALA A 188 -15.48 6.39 -18.76
C ALA A 188 -14.01 5.95 -18.85
N VAL A 189 -13.71 4.86 -19.58
CA VAL A 189 -12.35 4.33 -19.75
C VAL A 189 -11.95 4.21 -21.22
N SER A 190 -10.65 4.21 -21.50
CA SER A 190 -10.11 4.05 -22.86
C SER A 190 -10.29 2.63 -23.41
N ALA A 191 -10.08 2.45 -24.72
CA ALA A 191 -10.07 1.12 -25.33
C ALA A 191 -8.98 0.22 -24.72
N ASP A 192 -7.80 0.77 -24.47
CA ASP A 192 -6.70 0.04 -23.84
C ASP A 192 -7.03 -0.38 -22.41
N ALA A 193 -7.68 0.49 -21.62
CA ALA A 193 -8.11 0.13 -20.27
C ALA A 193 -9.19 -0.97 -20.27
N ARG A 194 -10.10 -0.99 -21.26
CA ARG A 194 -11.06 -2.10 -21.41
C ARG A 194 -10.37 -3.41 -21.80
N ALA A 195 -9.40 -3.36 -22.70
CA ALA A 195 -8.59 -4.53 -23.05
C ALA A 195 -7.77 -5.03 -21.85
N GLY A 196 -7.19 -4.12 -21.08
CA GLY A 196 -6.49 -4.41 -19.82
C GLY A 196 -7.40 -5.07 -18.80
N TRP A 197 -8.64 -4.61 -18.66
CA TRP A 197 -9.63 -5.25 -17.79
C TRP A 197 -9.94 -6.70 -18.21
N ALA A 198 -10.07 -6.95 -19.52
CA ALA A 198 -10.27 -8.32 -20.02
C ALA A 198 -9.06 -9.22 -19.74
N LEU A 199 -7.84 -8.71 -19.89
CA LEU A 199 -6.61 -9.41 -19.55
C LEU A 199 -6.53 -9.71 -18.04
N PHE A 200 -6.84 -8.72 -17.20
CA PHE A 200 -6.81 -8.81 -15.74
C PHE A 200 -7.68 -9.94 -15.19
N ASN A 201 -8.86 -10.16 -15.78
CA ASN A 201 -9.78 -11.24 -15.40
C ASN A 201 -9.53 -12.56 -16.15
N GLY A 202 -8.75 -12.52 -17.23
CA GLY A 202 -8.50 -13.66 -18.09
C GLY A 202 -7.03 -14.05 -18.04
N LYS A 203 -6.31 -13.77 -19.13
CA LYS A 203 -4.93 -14.20 -19.37
C LYS A 203 -3.96 -13.86 -18.23
N ALA A 204 -4.07 -12.66 -17.65
CA ALA A 204 -3.17 -12.19 -16.61
C ALA A 204 -3.52 -12.72 -15.21
N ARG A 205 -4.75 -13.23 -15.00
CA ARG A 205 -5.24 -13.87 -13.76
C ARG A 205 -5.15 -13.03 -12.48
N CYS A 206 -4.89 -11.72 -12.59
CA CYS A 206 -4.67 -10.82 -11.45
C CYS A 206 -5.87 -10.74 -10.50
N VAL A 207 -7.09 -10.94 -11.00
CA VAL A 207 -8.34 -10.95 -10.21
C VAL A 207 -8.34 -11.96 -9.05
N THR A 208 -7.47 -12.98 -9.10
CA THR A 208 -7.38 -14.03 -8.09
C THR A 208 -7.00 -13.49 -6.71
N CYS A 209 -6.03 -12.56 -6.65
CA CYS A 209 -5.65 -11.87 -5.41
C CYS A 209 -6.22 -10.44 -5.36
N HIS A 210 -6.46 -9.82 -6.52
CA HIS A 210 -6.99 -8.47 -6.63
C HIS A 210 -8.42 -8.45 -7.18
N PRO A 211 -9.42 -8.96 -6.44
CA PRO A 211 -10.81 -8.90 -6.89
C PRO A 211 -11.28 -7.45 -6.95
N VAL A 212 -11.62 -6.98 -8.15
CA VAL A 212 -12.18 -5.63 -8.37
C VAL A 212 -13.63 -5.78 -8.83
N ASN A 213 -14.57 -5.27 -8.04
CA ASN A 213 -15.98 -5.20 -8.40
C ASN A 213 -16.67 -4.08 -7.60
N LEU A 214 -17.97 -3.85 -7.82
CA LEU A 214 -18.70 -2.78 -7.13
C LEU A 214 -18.76 -2.95 -5.60
N SER A 215 -18.67 -4.19 -5.11
CA SER A 215 -18.67 -4.52 -3.67
C SER A 215 -17.25 -4.57 -3.06
N ASN A 216 -16.22 -4.75 -3.89
CA ASN A 216 -14.81 -4.63 -3.52
C ASN A 216 -14.11 -3.61 -4.44
N PRO A 217 -14.26 -2.31 -4.13
CA PRO A 217 -13.64 -1.25 -4.94
C PRO A 217 -12.13 -1.12 -4.71
N LEU A 218 -11.57 -1.77 -3.69
CA LEU A 218 -10.16 -1.65 -3.31
C LEU A 218 -9.24 -2.46 -4.23
N GLY A 219 -9.73 -3.55 -4.81
CA GLY A 219 -8.91 -4.45 -5.62
C GLY A 219 -7.89 -5.21 -4.78
N THR A 220 -8.28 -5.67 -3.60
CA THR A 220 -7.46 -6.52 -2.73
C THR A 220 -8.35 -7.56 -2.06
N ASP A 221 -7.83 -8.76 -1.86
CA ASP A 221 -8.46 -9.81 -1.06
C ASP A 221 -8.06 -9.76 0.43
N ASN A 222 -7.25 -8.76 0.82
CA ASN A 222 -6.67 -8.59 2.15
C ASN A 222 -5.83 -9.78 2.66
N ARG A 223 -5.49 -10.75 1.79
CA ARG A 223 -4.67 -11.90 2.15
C ARG A 223 -3.19 -11.61 1.96
N PHE A 224 -2.35 -12.56 2.36
CA PHE A 224 -0.90 -12.43 2.36
C PHE A 224 -0.29 -13.43 1.38
N HIS A 225 0.51 -12.93 0.43
CA HIS A 225 1.10 -13.74 -0.63
C HIS A 225 2.58 -13.43 -0.77
N ASN A 226 3.38 -14.46 -0.97
CA ASN A 226 4.77 -14.30 -1.39
C ASN A 226 4.80 -14.32 -2.92
N ILE A 227 5.10 -13.16 -3.51
CA ILE A 227 5.19 -13.00 -4.96
C ILE A 227 6.65 -12.99 -5.47
N GLY A 228 7.60 -13.36 -4.61
CA GLY A 228 9.02 -13.47 -4.97
C GLY A 228 9.80 -12.15 -5.00
N VAL A 229 9.28 -11.04 -4.46
CA VAL A 229 10.08 -9.81 -4.35
C VAL A 229 11.25 -10.05 -3.39
N SER A 230 12.44 -9.53 -3.71
CA SER A 230 13.69 -9.67 -2.94
C SER A 230 14.25 -11.11 -2.78
N ALA A 231 13.56 -12.14 -3.27
CA ALA A 231 13.90 -13.54 -2.99
C ALA A 231 15.31 -13.97 -3.46
N ARG A 232 15.87 -13.32 -4.50
CA ARG A 232 17.25 -13.59 -4.97
C ARG A 232 18.34 -13.15 -3.99
N HIS A 233 18.01 -12.25 -3.07
CA HIS A 233 18.97 -11.64 -2.14
C HIS A 233 18.83 -12.16 -0.71
N GLN A 234 17.83 -13.01 -0.45
CA GLN A 234 17.47 -13.41 0.90
C GLN A 234 17.63 -14.91 1.14
N ASN A 235 18.25 -15.26 2.26
CA ASN A 235 18.14 -16.59 2.83
C ASN A 235 17.01 -16.60 3.86
N PHE A 236 15.78 -16.75 3.37
CA PHE A 236 14.57 -16.66 4.18
C PHE A 236 14.55 -17.58 5.39
N GLU A 237 15.01 -18.83 5.26
CA GLU A 237 15.06 -19.79 6.38
C GLU A 237 16.05 -19.36 7.47
N SER A 238 17.24 -18.88 7.08
CA SER A 238 18.21 -18.33 8.04
C SER A 238 17.67 -17.08 8.73
N LEU A 239 17.06 -16.19 7.96
CA LEU A 239 16.45 -14.96 8.45
C LEU A 239 15.30 -15.25 9.43
N ALA A 240 14.42 -16.20 9.10
CA ALA A 240 13.31 -16.65 9.93
C ALA A 240 13.79 -17.21 11.27
N ARG A 241 14.84 -18.04 11.27
CA ARG A 241 15.45 -18.55 12.51
C ARG A 241 16.00 -17.43 13.40
N ARG A 242 16.67 -16.43 12.80
CA ARG A 242 17.16 -15.26 13.55
C ARG A 242 16.02 -14.43 14.13
N ALA A 243 14.95 -14.23 13.36
CA ALA A 243 13.76 -13.51 13.82
C ALA A 243 13.05 -14.23 14.97
N LEU A 244 12.90 -15.56 14.89
CA LEU A 244 12.33 -16.37 15.97
C LEU A 244 13.16 -16.28 17.25
N LYS A 245 14.49 -16.31 17.14
CA LYS A 245 15.38 -16.14 18.29
C LYS A 245 15.19 -14.76 18.92
N ALA A 246 15.29 -13.69 18.13
CA ALA A 246 15.18 -12.32 18.62
C ALA A 246 13.82 -12.05 19.29
N LEU A 247 12.74 -12.57 18.72
CA LEU A 247 11.38 -12.39 19.26
C LEU A 247 11.03 -13.39 20.38
N GLY A 248 11.83 -14.46 20.54
CA GLY A 248 11.79 -15.30 21.74
C GLY A 248 12.49 -14.64 22.94
N GLU A 249 13.51 -13.81 22.68
CA GLU A 249 14.19 -13.00 23.71
C GLU A 249 13.34 -11.79 24.13
N ASP A 250 12.68 -11.14 23.18
CA ASP A 250 11.75 -10.04 23.45
C ASP A 250 10.51 -10.14 22.53
N PRO A 251 9.38 -10.65 23.03
CA PRO A 251 8.16 -10.83 22.26
C PRO A 251 7.32 -9.55 22.16
N SER A 252 7.83 -8.40 22.59
CA SER A 252 7.08 -7.15 22.57
C SER A 252 6.77 -6.70 21.15
N GLU A 253 5.62 -6.03 21.00
CA GLU A 253 5.23 -5.41 19.74
C GLU A 253 6.24 -4.35 19.28
N LYS A 254 6.79 -3.58 20.23
CA LYS A 254 7.87 -2.64 19.96
C LYS A 254 9.05 -3.33 19.28
N LYS A 255 9.46 -4.49 19.80
CA LYS A 255 10.58 -5.24 19.21
C LYS A 255 10.26 -5.75 17.80
N LEU A 256 9.05 -6.27 17.60
CA LEU A 256 8.58 -6.70 16.28
C LEU A 256 8.62 -5.54 15.29
N ASP A 257 8.08 -4.39 15.67
CA ASP A 257 8.00 -3.19 14.84
C ASP A 257 9.38 -2.66 14.45
N GLU A 258 10.31 -2.59 15.41
CA GLU A 258 11.72 -2.24 15.16
C GLU A 258 12.36 -3.20 14.14
N LEU A 259 12.24 -4.52 14.35
CA LEU A 259 12.87 -5.51 13.47
C LEU A 259 12.27 -5.51 12.07
N ALA A 260 10.95 -5.33 11.96
CA ALA A 260 10.20 -5.36 10.70
C ALA A 260 10.47 -4.14 9.81
N LEU A 261 11.03 -3.06 10.36
CA LEU A 261 11.30 -1.82 9.61
C LEU A 261 12.79 -1.46 9.52
N ALA A 262 13.60 -1.80 10.53
CA ALA A 262 15.00 -1.38 10.61
C ALA A 262 16.01 -2.46 10.18
N THR A 263 15.56 -3.67 9.86
CA THR A 263 16.46 -4.79 9.54
C THR A 263 15.98 -5.59 8.34
N GLU A 264 16.87 -6.43 7.80
CA GLU A 264 16.54 -7.42 6.75
C GLU A 264 15.34 -8.31 7.12
N MET A 265 15.00 -8.46 8.41
CA MET A 265 13.81 -9.22 8.83
C MET A 265 12.50 -8.62 8.30
N SER A 266 12.52 -7.38 7.80
CA SER A 266 11.43 -6.78 7.02
C SER A 266 10.93 -7.74 5.93
N GLU A 267 11.85 -8.41 5.23
CA GLU A 267 11.58 -9.30 4.09
C GLU A 267 10.82 -10.56 4.48
N LEU A 268 10.75 -10.90 5.78
CA LEU A 268 9.93 -12.04 6.23
C LEU A 268 8.43 -11.75 6.16
N GLY A 269 8.03 -10.48 6.04
CA GLY A 269 6.63 -10.09 5.92
C GLY A 269 5.75 -10.64 7.04
N ARG A 270 4.64 -11.27 6.67
CA ARG A 270 3.61 -11.81 7.57
C ARG A 270 4.14 -12.83 8.58
N PHE A 271 5.22 -13.55 8.25
CA PHE A 271 5.89 -14.43 9.21
C PHE A 271 6.34 -13.71 10.48
N MET A 272 6.70 -12.42 10.40
CA MET A 272 7.04 -11.62 11.59
C MET A 272 5.89 -11.51 12.58
N VAL A 273 4.65 -11.67 12.12
CA VAL A 273 3.45 -11.64 12.96
C VAL A 273 3.05 -13.06 13.38
N THR A 274 2.95 -13.99 12.42
CA THR A 274 2.30 -15.29 12.66
C THR A 274 3.23 -16.39 13.13
N LYS A 275 4.55 -16.27 12.84
CA LYS A 275 5.55 -17.33 13.02
C LYS A 275 5.29 -18.61 12.22
N ASN A 276 4.30 -18.58 11.32
CA ASN A 276 3.95 -19.71 10.48
C ASN A 276 4.87 -19.76 9.26
N ARG A 277 5.54 -20.89 9.07
CA ARG A 277 6.51 -21.08 7.97
C ARG A 277 5.91 -20.81 6.58
N SER A 278 4.60 -21.02 6.39
CA SER A 278 3.89 -20.71 5.14
C SER A 278 3.87 -19.21 4.79
N ASP A 279 4.05 -18.33 5.78
CA ASP A 279 3.89 -16.89 5.65
C ASP A 279 5.22 -16.18 5.41
N ILE A 280 6.30 -16.94 5.20
CA ILE A 280 7.64 -16.41 4.97
C ILE A 280 7.65 -15.65 3.64
N GLY A 281 8.01 -14.36 3.71
CA GLY A 281 8.04 -13.47 2.55
C GLY A 281 6.66 -13.10 2.01
N ALA A 282 5.59 -13.43 2.74
CA ALA A 282 4.24 -13.08 2.34
C ALA A 282 3.88 -11.67 2.82
N PHE A 283 3.34 -10.85 1.93
CA PHE A 283 2.84 -9.52 2.25
C PHE A 283 1.39 -9.38 1.83
N ARG A 284 0.67 -8.47 2.48
CA ARG A 284 -0.73 -8.19 2.18
C ARG A 284 -0.86 -7.80 0.71
N THR A 285 -1.84 -8.36 0.02
CA THR A 285 -2.18 -7.95 -1.33
C THR A 285 -2.47 -6.44 -1.35
N SER A 286 -1.66 -5.68 -2.07
CA SER A 286 -1.80 -4.21 -2.14
C SER A 286 -3.16 -3.82 -2.72
N MET A 287 -3.74 -2.74 -2.18
CA MET A 287 -4.90 -2.10 -2.78
C MET A 287 -4.51 -1.53 -4.15
N LEU A 288 -5.35 -1.74 -5.17
CA LEU A 288 -5.11 -1.22 -6.53
C LEU A 288 -5.74 0.16 -6.78
N LEU A 289 -6.69 0.56 -5.94
CA LEU A 289 -7.29 1.88 -6.02
C LEU A 289 -6.21 2.96 -5.79
N ASN A 290 -6.12 3.92 -6.72
CA ASN A 290 -5.06 4.93 -6.77
C ASN A 290 -3.61 4.41 -6.97
N VAL A 291 -3.42 3.14 -7.37
CA VAL A 291 -2.06 2.58 -7.56
C VAL A 291 -1.24 3.33 -8.61
N GLY A 292 -1.89 3.94 -9.61
CA GLY A 292 -1.19 4.69 -10.67
C GLY A 292 -0.38 5.88 -10.18
N ILE A 293 -0.64 6.38 -8.96
CA ILE A 293 -0.01 7.60 -8.42
C ILE A 293 0.90 7.37 -7.21
N THR A 294 1.18 6.11 -6.88
CA THR A 294 1.97 5.73 -5.70
C THR A 294 3.25 4.95 -6.05
N PRO A 295 4.06 5.35 -7.06
CA PRO A 295 5.35 4.71 -7.29
C PRO A 295 6.36 5.11 -6.19
N PRO A 296 7.46 4.37 -6.01
CA PRO A 296 7.71 3.04 -6.58
C PRO A 296 6.86 1.97 -5.88
N TYR A 297 6.92 0.74 -6.40
CA TYR A 297 6.03 -0.35 -6.03
C TYR A 297 6.74 -1.49 -5.30
N MET A 298 5.92 -2.40 -4.76
CA MET A 298 6.28 -3.50 -3.86
C MET A 298 6.59 -3.02 -2.44
N HIS A 299 6.76 -3.98 -1.52
CA HIS A 299 6.95 -3.66 -0.11
C HIS A 299 8.28 -2.94 0.18
N ASP A 300 9.26 -3.09 -0.70
CA ASP A 300 10.62 -2.53 -0.60
C ASP A 300 10.87 -1.39 -1.61
N GLY A 301 9.85 -1.00 -2.39
CA GLY A 301 9.95 0.03 -3.43
C GLY A 301 10.89 -0.33 -4.58
N SER A 302 11.20 -1.61 -4.79
CA SER A 302 12.18 -2.07 -5.79
C SER A 302 11.76 -1.82 -7.24
N LEU A 303 10.46 -1.71 -7.52
CA LEU A 303 9.94 -1.59 -8.89
C LEU A 303 9.51 -0.15 -9.19
N PRO A 304 10.21 0.59 -10.08
CA PRO A 304 9.96 2.03 -10.26
C PRO A 304 8.63 2.37 -10.97
N THR A 305 8.16 1.52 -11.88
CA THR A 305 6.99 1.80 -12.71
C THR A 305 6.00 0.64 -12.73
N LEU A 306 4.72 0.91 -13.08
CA LEU A 306 3.76 -0.17 -13.28
C LEU A 306 4.16 -1.12 -14.43
N TRP A 307 5.01 -0.70 -15.36
CA TRP A 307 5.56 -1.62 -16.36
C TRP A 307 6.55 -2.60 -15.72
N ASP A 308 7.40 -2.15 -14.80
CA ASP A 308 8.30 -3.04 -14.04
C ASP A 308 7.50 -4.03 -13.18
N VAL A 309 6.40 -3.57 -12.59
CA VAL A 309 5.45 -4.43 -11.87
C VAL A 309 4.88 -5.50 -12.80
N MET A 310 4.40 -5.10 -13.99
CA MET A 310 3.89 -6.07 -14.97
C MET A 310 4.98 -7.03 -15.43
N ASP A 311 6.22 -6.58 -15.63
CA ASP A 311 7.34 -7.45 -16.01
C ASP A 311 7.66 -8.48 -14.91
N HIS A 312 7.60 -8.10 -13.64
CA HIS A 312 7.74 -9.01 -12.50
C HIS A 312 6.68 -10.12 -12.51
N TYR A 313 5.42 -9.75 -12.68
CA TYR A 313 4.34 -10.74 -12.78
C TYR A 313 4.40 -11.56 -14.06
N ASN A 314 4.83 -10.96 -15.19
CA ASN A 314 4.84 -11.63 -16.48
C ASN A 314 5.80 -12.84 -16.53
N LYS A 315 6.88 -12.80 -15.74
CA LYS A 315 7.80 -13.94 -15.55
C LYS A 315 7.41 -14.89 -14.41
N GLY A 316 6.32 -14.61 -13.68
CA GLY A 316 5.88 -15.43 -12.54
C GLY A 316 6.59 -15.11 -11.22
N GLY A 317 7.15 -13.91 -11.04
CA GLY A 317 7.92 -13.55 -9.86
C GLY A 317 9.29 -14.25 -9.77
N GLU A 318 9.96 -14.15 -8.62
CA GLU A 318 11.21 -14.87 -8.40
C GLU A 318 10.99 -16.20 -7.65
N PRO A 319 11.42 -17.34 -8.23
CA PRO A 319 11.23 -18.65 -7.63
C PRO A 319 11.84 -18.76 -6.23
N ASN A 320 11.04 -19.26 -5.27
CA ASN A 320 11.50 -19.59 -3.93
C ASN A 320 10.56 -20.63 -3.28
N PRO A 321 10.98 -21.33 -2.19
CA PRO A 321 10.18 -22.40 -1.58
C PRO A 321 8.83 -21.97 -0.98
N PHE A 322 8.59 -20.67 -0.84
CA PHE A 322 7.38 -20.11 -0.23
C PHE A 322 6.54 -19.31 -1.24
N LEU A 323 6.93 -19.30 -2.51
CA LEU A 323 6.24 -18.56 -3.57
C LEU A 323 4.79 -19.03 -3.68
N ASP A 324 3.86 -18.09 -3.82
CA ASP A 324 2.45 -18.39 -3.99
C ASP A 324 2.22 -19.18 -5.29
N GLY A 325 1.39 -20.22 -5.23
CA GLY A 325 1.12 -21.11 -6.36
C GLY A 325 0.43 -20.43 -7.55
N GLY A 326 -0.18 -19.26 -7.37
CA GLY A 326 -0.73 -18.46 -8.47
C GLY A 326 0.32 -17.73 -9.31
N MET A 327 1.59 -17.70 -8.85
CA MET A 327 2.69 -17.02 -9.53
C MET A 327 3.29 -17.91 -10.61
N GLU A 328 2.86 -17.66 -11.86
CA GLU A 328 3.35 -18.36 -13.04
C GLU A 328 3.55 -17.37 -14.19
N PRO A 329 4.41 -17.68 -15.19
CA PRO A 329 4.55 -16.87 -16.38
C PRO A 329 3.21 -16.60 -17.08
N LEU A 330 3.00 -15.35 -17.51
CA LEU A 330 1.74 -14.89 -18.10
C LEU A 330 1.80 -14.77 -19.63
N ALA A 331 3.01 -14.76 -20.21
CA ALA A 331 3.26 -14.57 -21.64
C ALA A 331 2.52 -13.35 -22.23
N LEU A 332 2.43 -12.26 -21.47
CA LEU A 332 1.89 -10.98 -21.92
C LEU A 332 2.87 -10.33 -22.90
N THR A 333 2.34 -9.92 -24.04
CA THR A 333 3.02 -9.08 -25.01
C THR A 333 3.16 -7.65 -24.49
N GLU A 334 4.00 -6.85 -25.14
CA GLU A 334 4.18 -5.44 -24.80
C GLU A 334 2.89 -4.62 -24.89
N THR A 335 2.05 -4.91 -25.89
CA THR A 335 0.75 -4.27 -26.01
C THR A 335 -0.17 -4.66 -24.86
N GLU A 336 -0.20 -5.93 -24.47
CA GLU A 336 -1.01 -6.39 -23.34
C GLU A 336 -0.53 -5.80 -22.01
N ILE A 337 0.79 -5.68 -21.80
CA ILE A 337 1.36 -4.97 -20.64
C ILE A 337 0.90 -3.51 -20.65
N HIS A 338 0.95 -2.83 -21.80
CA HIS A 338 0.48 -1.45 -21.91
C HIS A 338 -0.99 -1.30 -21.55
N GLN A 339 -1.83 -2.24 -22.01
CA GLN A 339 -3.26 -2.27 -21.74
C GLN A 339 -3.55 -2.52 -20.25
N MET A 340 -2.83 -3.45 -19.63
CA MET A 340 -2.89 -3.67 -18.18
C MET A 340 -2.55 -2.40 -17.39
N VAL A 341 -1.48 -1.71 -17.77
CA VAL A 341 -1.12 -0.44 -17.11
C VAL A 341 -2.19 0.63 -17.34
N ALA A 342 -2.74 0.75 -18.56
CA ALA A 342 -3.85 1.67 -18.84
C ALA A 342 -5.08 1.38 -17.96
N PHE A 343 -5.39 0.10 -17.72
CA PHE A 343 -6.41 -0.30 -16.76
C PHE A 343 -6.08 0.15 -15.34
N LEU A 344 -4.87 -0.12 -14.83
CA LEU A 344 -4.48 0.28 -13.47
C LEU A 344 -4.57 1.80 -13.24
N PHE A 345 -4.18 2.61 -14.23
CA PHE A 345 -4.33 4.07 -14.16
C PHE A 345 -5.78 4.55 -14.20
N SER A 346 -6.73 3.72 -14.67
CA SER A 346 -8.17 4.03 -14.64
C SER A 346 -8.80 3.83 -13.26
N LEU A 347 -8.06 3.26 -12.30
CA LEU A 347 -8.48 3.07 -10.90
C LEU A 347 -8.21 4.30 -10.02
N THR A 348 -7.60 5.37 -10.54
CA THR A 348 -7.32 6.57 -9.75
C THR A 348 -8.55 7.47 -9.62
N ASP A 349 -8.81 7.97 -8.42
CA ASP A 349 -9.90 8.89 -8.11
C ASP A 349 -9.79 10.17 -8.96
N VAL A 350 -10.93 10.66 -9.46
CA VAL A 350 -10.99 11.82 -10.36
C VAL A 350 -10.46 13.11 -9.72
N ARG A 351 -10.49 13.24 -8.39
CA ARG A 351 -9.89 14.38 -7.69
C ARG A 351 -8.38 14.42 -7.86
N LEU A 352 -7.76 13.26 -8.10
CA LEU A 352 -6.32 13.10 -8.29
C LEU A 352 -5.95 13.01 -9.78
N ALA A 353 -6.84 13.42 -10.70
CA ALA A 353 -6.62 13.28 -12.14
C ALA A 353 -5.39 14.04 -12.66
N ALA A 354 -5.03 15.18 -12.05
CA ALA A 354 -3.81 15.91 -12.40
C ALA A 354 -2.55 15.11 -12.06
N GLU A 355 -2.50 14.55 -10.85
CA GLU A 355 -1.44 13.65 -10.41
C GLU A 355 -1.36 12.41 -11.31
N ASN A 356 -2.52 11.81 -11.59
CA ASN A 356 -2.62 10.61 -12.43
C ASN A 356 -2.00 10.82 -13.81
N ARG A 357 -2.27 11.96 -14.46
CA ARG A 357 -1.66 12.30 -15.76
C ARG A 357 -0.15 12.51 -15.66
N ARG A 358 0.31 13.18 -14.60
CA ARG A 358 1.74 13.40 -14.34
C ARG A 358 2.49 12.08 -14.17
N GLN A 359 1.95 11.21 -13.33
CA GLN A 359 2.55 9.91 -13.00
C GLN A 359 2.52 8.95 -14.20
N PHE A 360 1.45 8.96 -14.99
CA PHE A 360 1.40 8.18 -16.23
C PHE A 360 2.51 8.59 -17.19
N ALA A 361 2.68 9.89 -17.44
CA ALA A 361 3.72 10.39 -18.33
C ALA A 361 5.12 10.08 -17.81
N PHE A 362 5.37 10.29 -16.50
CA PHE A 362 6.64 10.02 -15.86
C PHE A 362 7.01 8.53 -15.93
N GLN A 363 6.12 7.65 -15.47
CA GLN A 363 6.37 6.21 -15.43
C GLN A 363 6.53 5.63 -16.84
N LYS A 364 5.72 6.08 -17.81
CA LYS A 364 5.87 5.66 -19.22
C LYS A 364 7.24 6.05 -19.77
N ALA A 365 7.69 7.28 -19.51
CA ALA A 365 9.01 7.74 -19.96
C ALA A 365 10.16 6.99 -19.27
N ALA A 366 10.02 6.66 -17.98
CA ALA A 366 11.01 5.86 -17.25
C ALA A 366 11.08 4.42 -17.80
N ALA A 367 9.94 3.77 -17.98
CA ALA A 367 9.83 2.42 -18.53
C ALA A 367 10.35 2.29 -19.98
N GLN A 368 10.30 3.39 -20.76
CA GLN A 368 10.91 3.43 -22.10
C GLN A 368 12.43 3.50 -22.06
N LYS A 369 13.02 4.06 -20.98
CA LYS A 369 14.47 4.14 -20.82
C LYS A 369 15.07 2.83 -20.32
N SER A 370 14.45 2.22 -19.31
CA SER A 370 14.92 0.98 -18.71
C SER A 370 13.78 0.21 -18.05
N ARG A 371 13.83 -1.12 -18.16
CA ARG A 371 13.01 -2.07 -17.40
C ARG A 371 13.89 -3.24 -17.00
N GLU A 372 14.60 -3.06 -15.90
CA GLU A 372 15.65 -3.99 -15.43
C GLU A 372 15.11 -5.40 -15.17
N PHE A 373 13.86 -5.49 -14.73
CA PHE A 373 13.22 -6.75 -14.35
C PHE A 373 12.59 -7.51 -15.52
N ARG A 374 12.63 -6.94 -16.74
CA ARG A 374 12.03 -7.53 -17.94
C ARG A 374 12.79 -8.77 -18.40
N ASP A 375 12.10 -9.90 -18.41
CA ASP A 375 12.63 -11.18 -18.88
C ASP A 375 11.62 -11.90 -19.80
N PRO A 376 11.66 -11.63 -21.12
CA PRO A 376 10.73 -12.23 -22.07
C PRO A 376 10.98 -13.74 -22.26
N ASP A 377 12.21 -14.22 -22.07
CA ASP A 377 12.53 -15.64 -22.26
C ASP A 377 11.85 -16.51 -21.19
N THR A 378 11.85 -16.02 -19.94
CA THR A 378 11.10 -16.65 -18.84
C THR A 378 9.60 -16.45 -19.02
N ALA A 379 9.14 -15.24 -19.37
CA ALA A 379 7.72 -14.93 -19.51
C ALA A 379 7.00 -15.75 -20.59
N PHE A 380 7.65 -15.97 -21.74
CA PHE A 380 7.09 -16.76 -22.84
C PHE A 380 7.45 -18.24 -22.77
N ARG A 381 8.23 -18.66 -21.75
CA ARG A 381 8.87 -19.96 -21.60
C ARG A 381 9.56 -20.37 -22.90
N ARG A 382 10.87 -20.14 -23.02
CA ARG A 382 11.65 -20.65 -24.16
C ARG A 382 11.37 -22.15 -24.33
N LYS A 383 10.60 -22.48 -25.38
CA LYS A 383 10.20 -23.85 -25.70
C LYS A 383 11.47 -24.67 -25.86
N LEU A 384 11.64 -25.69 -25.02
CA LEU A 384 12.87 -26.48 -25.04
C LEU A 384 12.85 -27.32 -26.33
N ALA A 385 13.99 -27.49 -26.98
CA ALA A 385 14.05 -28.20 -28.27
C ALA A 385 13.49 -29.64 -28.20
N PHE A 386 13.41 -30.24 -27.01
CA PHE A 386 12.75 -31.53 -26.83
C PHE A 386 11.22 -31.45 -26.80
N GLU A 387 10.63 -30.34 -26.34
CA GLU A 387 9.18 -30.13 -26.32
C GLU A 387 8.64 -30.00 -27.76
N ASP A 388 9.39 -29.40 -28.67
CA ASP A 388 9.07 -29.40 -30.11
C ASP A 388 9.10 -30.80 -30.73
N ARG A 389 10.05 -31.64 -30.29
CA ARG A 389 10.15 -33.04 -30.73
C ARG A 389 8.99 -33.90 -30.21
N VAL A 390 8.51 -33.65 -28.99
CA VAL A 390 7.45 -34.43 -28.35
C VAL A 390 6.05 -33.97 -28.78
N MET A 391 5.86 -32.67 -29.01
CA MET A 391 4.55 -32.09 -29.37
C MET A 391 4.23 -32.18 -30.86
N GLY A 392 5.03 -32.90 -31.65
CA GLY A 392 4.74 -33.17 -33.06
C GLY A 392 4.73 -31.90 -33.91
N GLY A 393 5.83 -31.14 -33.91
CA GLY A 393 6.06 -30.15 -34.96
C GLY A 393 6.01 -30.84 -36.32
N LYS A 394 4.98 -30.57 -37.13
CA LYS A 394 5.00 -30.91 -38.55
C LYS A 394 6.26 -30.28 -39.13
N SER A 395 7.24 -31.13 -39.48
CA SER A 395 8.25 -30.81 -40.47
C SER A 395 7.52 -30.20 -41.66
N ALA A 396 7.67 -28.89 -41.86
CA ALA A 396 7.37 -28.31 -43.15
C ALA A 396 8.50 -28.75 -44.07
N ASP A 397 8.29 -29.86 -44.78
CA ASP A 397 9.12 -30.24 -45.90
C ASP A 397 9.13 -29.10 -46.92
N LYS A 398 10.29 -28.48 -47.12
CA LYS A 398 11.03 -28.46 -48.39
C LYS A 398 12.36 -27.76 -48.29
#